data_AF-A0AA86VHE2-F1
#
_entry.id   AF-A0AA86VHE2-F1
#
_cell.length_a   1.000
_cell.length_b   1.000
_cell.length_c   1.000
_cell.angle_alpha   90.00
_cell.angle_beta   90.00
_cell.angle_gamma   90.00
#
_symmetry.space_group_name_H-M   'P 1'
#
loop_
_entity.id
_entity.type
_entity.pdbx_description
1 polymer ?
#
loop_
_entity_poly.entity_id
_entity_poly.type
_entity_poly.pdbx_seq_one_letter_code
_entity_poly.pdbx_strand_id
1 'polypeptide(L)'
;MKTLEKYQKYSYSALETTRPTNDIQNYQEYLRLKARVEVLQRSQRNLLGEDLAQMNTTDLEQLENQLEAALKNIRSTKTQFMLDQLADLHERGVTLAFTNSMQETLLVETNNVLRSKVTTISNSNAIFS
;
A
#
# COMPACT_ATOMS: atom_id res chain seq x y z
N MET A 1 25.48 -41.15 -21.64
CA MET A 1 24.16 -40.48 -21.68
C MET A 1 23.14 -41.07 -22.66
N LYS A 2 23.46 -42.05 -23.53
CA LYS A 2 22.51 -42.54 -24.57
C LYS A 2 21.50 -43.60 -24.11
N THR A 3 21.66 -44.14 -22.89
CA THR A 3 20.84 -45.25 -22.38
C THR A 3 19.52 -44.75 -21.76
N LEU A 4 19.55 -43.61 -21.07
CA LEU A 4 18.37 -43.01 -20.44
C LEU A 4 17.38 -42.50 -21.49
N GLU A 5 17.86 -41.80 -22.51
CA GLU A 5 17.02 -41.32 -23.63
C GLU A 5 16.37 -42.46 -24.42
N LYS A 6 17.09 -43.57 -24.65
CA LYS A 6 16.49 -44.77 -25.27
C LYS A 6 15.42 -45.38 -24.38
N TYR A 7 15.67 -45.53 -23.08
CA TYR A 7 14.69 -46.09 -22.16
C TYR A 7 13.44 -45.21 -22.09
N GLN A 8 13.61 -43.89 -22.09
CA GLN A 8 12.49 -42.93 -22.12
C GLN A 8 11.71 -43.04 -23.44
N LYS A 9 12.39 -43.10 -24.59
CA LYS A 9 11.73 -43.22 -25.89
C LYS A 9 10.90 -44.50 -26.02
N TYR A 10 11.41 -45.66 -25.58
CA TYR A 10 10.72 -46.95 -25.72
C TYR A 10 9.72 -47.26 -24.60
N SER A 11 9.96 -46.80 -23.36
CA SER A 11 9.03 -46.99 -22.25
C SER A 11 7.79 -46.10 -22.40
N TYR A 12 7.96 -44.85 -22.83
CA TYR A 12 6.82 -43.93 -23.00
C TYR A 12 6.03 -44.17 -24.28
N SER A 13 6.66 -44.63 -25.38
CA SER A 13 5.92 -44.98 -26.61
C SER A 13 5.03 -46.22 -26.46
N ALA A 14 5.36 -47.15 -25.54
CA ALA A 14 4.48 -48.25 -25.18
C ALA A 14 3.28 -47.82 -24.30
N LEU A 15 3.44 -46.73 -23.53
CA LEU A 15 2.39 -46.13 -22.68
C LEU A 15 1.44 -45.20 -23.46
N GLU A 16 1.88 -44.64 -24.58
CA GLU A 16 1.06 -43.77 -25.45
C GLU A 16 -0.14 -44.50 -26.08
N THR A 17 -0.10 -45.84 -26.22
CA THR A 17 -1.23 -46.60 -26.77
C THR A 17 -2.35 -46.84 -25.76
N THR A 18 -2.13 -46.61 -24.45
CA THR A 18 -3.09 -46.98 -23.39
C THR A 18 -3.48 -45.86 -22.43
N ARG A 19 -2.82 -44.70 -22.48
CA ARG A 19 -3.10 -43.59 -21.57
C ARG A 19 -4.03 -42.55 -22.21
N PRO A 20 -5.10 -42.08 -21.53
CA PRO A 20 -5.94 -41.03 -22.09
C PRO A 20 -5.07 -39.82 -22.38
N THR A 21 -5.12 -39.32 -23.62
CA THR A 21 -4.38 -38.15 -24.11
C THR A 21 -4.47 -36.92 -23.19
N ASN A 22 -5.54 -36.81 -22.40
CA ASN A 22 -5.73 -35.80 -21.35
C ASN A 22 -4.63 -35.80 -20.27
N ASP A 23 -4.13 -36.96 -19.83
CA ASP A 23 -3.10 -37.05 -18.78
C ASP A 23 -1.75 -36.47 -19.25
N ILE A 24 -1.41 -36.72 -20.52
CA ILE A 24 -0.16 -36.26 -21.12
C ILE A 24 -0.22 -34.74 -21.34
N GLN A 25 -1.37 -34.22 -21.80
CA GLN A 25 -1.58 -32.78 -21.97
C GLN A 25 -1.53 -32.04 -20.62
N ASN A 26 -2.22 -32.56 -19.60
CA ASN A 26 -2.24 -31.96 -18.26
C ASN A 26 -0.83 -31.94 -17.61
N TYR A 27 -0.04 -33.00 -17.83
CA TYR A 27 1.36 -33.03 -17.39
C TYR A 27 2.24 -31.99 -18.12
N GLN A 28 2.05 -31.80 -19.42
CA GLN A 28 2.77 -30.76 -20.17
C GLN A 28 2.41 -29.35 -19.69
N GLU A 29 1.14 -29.09 -19.40
CA GLU A 29 0.70 -27.82 -18.82
C GLU A 29 1.30 -27.58 -17.43
N TYR A 30 1.32 -28.62 -16.58
CA TYR A 30 2.01 -28.56 -15.30
C TYR A 30 3.49 -28.19 -15.46
N LEU A 31 4.21 -28.82 -16.39
CA LEU A 31 5.63 -28.51 -16.62
C LEU A 31 5.84 -27.05 -17.08
N ARG A 32 4.96 -26.53 -17.95
CA ARG A 32 5.00 -25.12 -18.37
C ARG A 32 4.76 -24.19 -17.18
N LEU A 33 3.77 -24.50 -16.34
CA LEU A 33 3.46 -23.71 -15.16
C LEU A 33 4.62 -23.74 -14.16
N LYS A 34 5.19 -24.92 -13.91
CA LYS A 34 6.35 -25.09 -13.03
C LYS A 34 7.55 -24.27 -13.50
N ALA A 35 7.87 -24.32 -14.79
CA ALA A 35 8.94 -23.50 -15.36
C ALA A 35 8.70 -22.00 -15.16
N ARG A 36 7.44 -21.55 -15.33
CA ARG A 36 7.07 -20.15 -15.08
C ARG A 36 7.25 -19.75 -13.61
N VAL A 37 6.87 -20.63 -12.67
CA VAL A 37 7.07 -20.40 -11.23
C VAL A 37 8.55 -20.30 -10.89
N GLU A 38 9.39 -21.18 -11.44
CA GLU A 38 10.83 -21.16 -11.21
C GLU A 38 11.48 -19.86 -11.70
N VAL A 39 11.05 -19.34 -12.86
CA VAL A 39 11.50 -18.04 -13.38
C VAL A 39 11.06 -16.89 -12.46
N LEU A 40 9.80 -16.90 -12.01
CA LEU A 40 9.28 -15.88 -11.08
C LEU A 40 10.03 -15.89 -9.75
N GLN A 41 10.28 -17.07 -9.18
CA GLN A 41 11.04 -17.21 -7.94
C GLN A 41 12.49 -16.72 -8.09
N ARG A 42 13.14 -17.02 -9.22
CA ARG A 42 14.48 -16.49 -9.50
C ARG A 42 14.45 -14.96 -9.63
N SER A 43 13.48 -14.41 -10.35
CA SER A 43 13.31 -12.96 -10.46
C SER A 43 13.10 -12.29 -9.11
N GLN A 44 12.29 -12.90 -8.22
CA GLN A 44 12.10 -12.39 -6.86
C GLN A 44 13.40 -12.38 -6.05
N ARG A 45 14.18 -13.46 -6.09
CA ARG A 45 15.49 -13.52 -5.43
C ARG A 45 16.43 -12.44 -5.94
N ASN A 46 16.50 -12.25 -7.26
CA ASN A 46 17.31 -11.18 -7.85
C ASN A 46 16.86 -9.79 -7.36
N LEU A 47 15.55 -9.52 -7.31
CA LEU A 47 15.00 -8.27 -6.78
C LEU A 47 15.33 -8.05 -5.30
N LEU A 48 15.55 -9.12 -4.54
CA LEU A 48 16.00 -9.10 -3.14
C LEU A 48 17.53 -9.02 -3.00
N GLY A 49 18.27 -9.01 -4.11
CA GLY A 49 19.73 -8.96 -4.12
C GLY A 49 20.41 -10.32 -3.94
N GLU A 50 19.68 -11.41 -4.12
CA GLU A 50 20.18 -12.79 -4.05
C GLU A 50 20.54 -13.33 -5.44
N ASP A 51 21.34 -14.40 -5.52
CA ASP A 51 21.71 -15.12 -6.77
C ASP A 51 22.30 -14.25 -7.91
N LEU A 52 22.77 -13.03 -7.62
CA LEU A 52 23.24 -12.06 -8.61
C LEU A 52 24.50 -12.49 -9.37
N ALA A 53 25.29 -13.42 -8.83
CA ALA A 53 26.57 -13.86 -9.42
C ALA A 53 26.41 -14.51 -10.81
N GLN A 54 25.20 -14.99 -11.15
CA GLN A 54 24.90 -15.60 -12.44
C GLN A 54 24.39 -14.59 -13.48
N MET A 55 24.16 -13.33 -13.08
CA MET A 55 23.69 -12.28 -13.97
C MET A 55 24.86 -11.62 -14.70
N ASN A 56 24.64 -11.25 -15.96
CA ASN A 56 25.60 -10.42 -16.68
C ASN A 56 25.44 -8.94 -16.31
N THR A 57 26.39 -8.11 -16.72
CA THR A 57 26.41 -6.67 -16.40
C THR A 57 25.18 -5.92 -16.92
N THR A 58 24.68 -6.27 -18.11
CA THR A 58 23.51 -5.63 -18.71
C THR A 58 22.24 -5.92 -17.92
N ASP A 59 22.06 -7.18 -17.51
CA ASP A 59 20.90 -7.60 -16.71
C ASP A 59 20.95 -6.98 -15.31
N LEU A 60 22.14 -6.82 -14.73
CA LEU A 60 22.33 -6.12 -13.45
C LEU A 60 21.98 -4.63 -13.56
N GLU A 61 22.41 -3.96 -14.62
CA GLU A 61 22.07 -2.56 -14.87
C GLU A 61 20.55 -2.37 -15.06
N GLN A 62 19.89 -3.28 -15.78
CA GLN A 62 18.43 -3.26 -15.91
C GLN A 62 17.72 -3.46 -14.57
N LEU A 63 18.20 -4.40 -13.76
CA LEU A 63 17.65 -4.66 -12.42
C LEU A 63 17.81 -3.44 -11.51
N GLU A 64 18.98 -2.81 -11.51
CA GLU A 64 19.26 -1.60 -10.74
C GLU A 64 18.31 -0.45 -11.15
N ASN A 65 18.20 -0.18 -12.45
CA ASN A 65 17.30 0.85 -12.98
C ASN A 65 15.83 0.58 -12.60
N GLN A 66 15.39 -0.68 -12.65
CA GLN A 66 14.05 -1.07 -12.25
C GLN A 66 13.81 -0.82 -10.76
N LEU A 67 14.77 -1.19 -9.90
CA LEU A 67 14.70 -0.98 -8.46
C LEU A 67 14.72 0.51 -8.10
N GLU A 68 15.57 1.31 -8.76
CA GLU A 68 15.66 2.75 -8.54
C GLU A 68 14.33 3.44 -8.90
N ALA A 69 13.76 3.13 -10.07
CA ALA A 69 12.48 3.68 -10.50
C ALA A 69 11.34 3.31 -9.54
N ALA A 70 11.27 2.03 -9.12
CA ALA A 70 10.29 1.57 -8.15
C ALA A 70 10.44 2.27 -6.80
N LEU A 71 11.67 2.39 -6.30
CA LEU A 71 11.97 3.04 -5.03
C LEU A 71 11.62 4.53 -5.06
N LYS A 72 11.93 5.23 -6.16
CA LYS A 72 11.55 6.62 -6.38
C LYS A 72 10.02 6.79 -6.32
N ASN A 73 9.28 5.91 -7.01
CA ASN A 73 7.82 5.94 -7.00
C ASN A 73 7.25 5.69 -5.59
N ILE A 74 7.73 4.65 -4.89
CA ILE A 74 7.29 4.34 -3.52
C ILE A 74 7.54 5.52 -2.58
N ARG A 75 8.74 6.11 -2.64
CA ARG A 75 9.09 7.28 -1.82
C ARG A 75 8.19 8.47 -2.15
N SER A 76 7.99 8.76 -3.43
CA SER A 76 7.11 9.85 -3.89
C SER A 76 5.68 9.69 -3.36
N THR A 77 5.08 8.51 -3.56
CA THR A 77 3.73 8.22 -3.07
C THR A 77 3.63 8.33 -1.55
N LYS A 78 4.62 7.81 -0.81
CA LYS A 78 4.65 7.90 0.65
C LYS A 78 4.77 9.34 1.14
N THR A 79 5.63 10.14 0.51
CA THR A 79 5.78 11.56 0.84
C THR A 79 4.50 12.33 0.55
N GLN A 80 3.90 12.14 -0.62
CA GLN A 80 2.64 12.81 -0.96
C GLN A 80 1.54 12.48 0.04
N PHE A 81 1.38 11.19 0.37
CA PHE A 81 0.41 10.77 1.39
C PHE A 81 0.63 11.44 2.75
N MET A 82 1.89 11.56 3.20
CA MET A 82 2.21 12.25 4.46
C MET A 82 1.91 13.75 4.39
N LEU A 83 2.17 14.40 3.26
CA LEU A 83 1.84 15.81 3.05
C LEU A 83 0.33 16.05 3.07
N ASP A 84 -0.43 15.16 2.43
CA ASP A 84 -1.90 15.23 2.42
C ASP A 84 -2.46 15.07 3.85
N GLN A 85 -1.94 14.12 4.63
CA GLN A 85 -2.33 13.95 6.03
C GLN A 85 -1.97 15.17 6.89
N LEU A 86 -0.79 15.76 6.66
CA LEU A 86 -0.38 16.95 7.39
C LEU A 86 -1.29 18.15 7.07
N ALA A 87 -1.67 18.31 5.80
CA ALA A 87 -2.58 19.36 5.37
C ALA A 87 -3.98 19.21 6.00
N ASP A 88 -4.56 18.00 5.99
CA ASP A 88 -5.85 17.70 6.64
C ASP A 88 -5.82 18.03 8.14
N LEU A 89 -4.78 17.56 8.85
CA LEU A 89 -4.64 17.82 10.28
C LEU A 89 -4.46 19.30 10.59
N HIS A 90 -3.70 20.02 9.76
CA HIS A 90 -3.52 21.46 9.91
C HIS A 90 -4.85 22.20 9.71
N GLU A 91 -5.60 21.89 8.66
CA GLU A 91 -6.91 22.49 8.39
C GLU A 91 -7.87 22.26 9.56
N ARG A 92 -7.97 21.02 10.04
CA ARG A 92 -8.78 20.67 11.21
C ARG A 92 -8.35 21.44 12.45
N GLY A 93 -7.05 21.59 12.67
CA GLY A 93 -6.49 22.37 13.76
C GLY A 93 -6.92 23.85 13.70
N VAL A 94 -6.84 24.46 12.51
CA VAL A 94 -7.28 25.85 12.28
C VAL A 94 -8.78 25.99 12.51
N THR A 95 -9.61 25.09 11.97
CA THR A 95 -11.06 25.13 12.17
C THR A 95 -11.43 25.01 13.64
N LEU A 96 -10.80 24.10 14.38
CA LEU A 96 -11.03 23.92 15.82
C LEU A 96 -10.63 25.16 16.62
N ALA A 97 -9.47 25.75 16.32
CA ALA A 97 -9.02 26.98 16.98
C ALA A 97 -10.00 28.14 16.72
N PHE A 98 -10.46 28.29 15.47
CA PHE A 98 -11.46 29.29 15.11
C PHE A 98 -12.78 29.07 15.86
N THR A 99 -13.32 27.85 15.87
CA THR A 99 -14.58 27.55 16.57
C THR A 99 -14.48 27.78 18.07
N ASN A 100 -13.35 27.43 18.69
CA ASN A 100 -13.12 27.65 20.11
C ASN A 100 -13.09 29.15 20.44
N SER A 101 -12.38 29.95 19.65
CA SER A 101 -12.33 31.41 19.83
C SER A 101 -13.72 32.06 19.70
N MET A 102 -14.52 31.59 18.74
CA MET A 102 -15.89 32.06 18.56
C MET A 102 -16.77 31.69 19.77
N GLN A 103 -16.65 30.46 20.27
CA GLN A 103 -17.37 30.01 21.47
C GLN A 103 -16.98 30.82 22.71
N GLU A 104 -15.69 31.09 22.91
CA GLU A 104 -15.21 31.94 24.01
C GLU A 104 -15.82 33.34 23.93
N THR A 105 -15.85 33.94 22.74
CA THR A 105 -16.46 35.26 22.52
C THR A 105 -17.95 35.26 22.88
N LEU A 106 -18.70 34.27 22.39
CA LEU A 106 -20.13 34.13 22.69
C LEU A 106 -20.42 33.92 24.19
N LEU A 107 -19.57 33.16 24.88
CA LEU A 107 -19.66 32.99 26.33
C LEU A 107 -19.44 34.30 27.08
N VAL A 108 -18.44 35.09 26.66
CA VAL A 108 -18.18 36.41 27.25
C VAL A 108 -19.37 37.34 27.03
N GLU A 109 -19.89 37.42 25.81
CA GLU A 109 -21.06 38.24 25.48
C GLU A 109 -22.29 37.84 26.30
N THR A 110 -22.58 36.54 26.37
CA THR A 110 -23.71 36.02 27.15
C THR A 110 -23.58 36.35 28.63
N ASN A 111 -22.38 36.19 29.20
CA ASN A 111 -22.11 36.56 30.59
C ASN A 111 -22.28 38.07 30.85
N ASN A 112 -21.85 38.92 29.92
CA ASN A 112 -22.03 40.36 30.02
C ASN A 112 -23.51 40.75 29.99
N VAL A 113 -24.31 40.10 29.13
CA VAL A 113 -25.78 40.29 29.09
C VAL A 113 -26.44 39.82 30.38
N LEU A 114 -26.03 38.68 30.95
CA LEU A 114 -26.56 38.20 32.22
C LEU A 114 -26.23 39.16 33.37
N ARG A 115 -24.98 39.65 33.43
CA ARG A 115 -24.56 40.65 34.43
C ARG A 115 -25.37 41.94 34.33
N SER A 116 -25.57 42.47 33.12
CA SER A 116 -26.36 43.69 32.95
C SER A 116 -27.82 43.50 33.40
N LYS A 117 -28.44 42.36 33.08
CA LYS A 117 -29.80 42.02 33.56
C LYS A 117 -29.87 41.95 35.08
N VAL A 118 -28.91 41.32 35.75
CA VAL A 118 -28.86 41.24 37.22
C VAL A 118 -28.77 42.62 37.86
N THR A 119 -27.92 43.50 37.32
CA THR A 119 -27.80 44.88 37.79
C THR A 119 -29.10 45.65 37.61
N THR A 120 -29.75 45.53 36.46
CA THR A 120 -31.04 46.20 36.20
C THR A 120 -32.12 45.74 37.18
N ILE A 121 -32.24 44.43 37.43
CA ILE A 121 -33.21 43.88 38.39
C ILE A 121 -32.94 44.40 39.80
N SER A 122 -31.67 44.42 40.21
CA SER A 122 -31.27 44.90 41.54
C SER A 122 -31.61 46.38 41.72
N ASN A 123 -31.36 47.20 40.70
CA ASN A 123 -31.69 48.63 40.70
C ASN A 123 -33.20 48.87 40.71
N SER A 124 -33.98 48.11 39.94
CA SER A 124 -35.44 48.20 39.98
C SER A 124 -35.98 47.87 41.38
N ASN A 125 -35.50 46.80 42.01
CA ASN A 125 -35.92 46.42 43.36
C ASN A 125 -35.59 47.50 44.41
N ALA A 126 -34.45 48.18 44.28
CA ALA A 126 -34.04 49.26 45.17
C ALA A 126 -34.88 50.55 45.04
N ILE A 127 -35.55 50.76 43.90
CA ILE A 127 -36.45 51.91 43.67
C ILE A 127 -37.84 51.66 44.28
N PHE A 128 -38.26 50.39 44.37
CA PHE A 128 -39.57 50.01 44.90
C PHE A 128 -39.57 49.67 46.41
N SER A 129 -38.40 49.69 47.07
CA SER A 129 -38.22 49.52 48.53
C SER A 129 -38.09 50.85 49.24
#